data_AF-A0A4Q5S0R0-F1
#
_entry.id   AF-A0A4Q5S0R0-F1
#
_cell.length_a   1.000
_cell.length_b   1.000
_cell.length_c   1.000
_cell.angle_alpha   90.00
_cell.angle_beta   90.00
_cell.angle_gamma   90.00
#
_symmetry.space_group_name_H-M   'P 1'
#
loop_
_entity.id
_entity.type
_entity.pdbx_description
1 polymer ?
#
loop_
_entity_poly.entity_id
_entity_poly.type
_entity_poly.pdbx_seq_one_letter_code
_entity_poly.pdbx_strand_id
1 'polypeptide(L)'
;MIRLYSNKRICLTALVIMILAAPLLCFSQTTGKNNTDSLPRTEISKADSTVLAKATSLFKSGDIQQGKSLFIKTIEKIRIPGYENTEAGLWHKLALLIPSRDTIGITRLYCLRKMHELYKQAGNEERQIEALKCIADLHLVQGRLDLAETQLLDVLERLHRLPDA
;
A
#
# COMPACT_ATOMS: atom_id res chain seq x y z
N MET A 1 -51.65 -15.06 -10.70
CA MET A 1 -50.87 -14.29 -9.71
C MET A 1 -49.39 -14.41 -10.03
N ILE A 2 -48.77 -13.29 -10.38
CA ILE A 2 -47.43 -13.18 -10.96
C ILE A 2 -46.37 -13.29 -9.84
N ARG A 3 -45.43 -14.22 -9.98
CA ARG A 3 -44.25 -14.34 -9.11
C ARG A 3 -43.29 -13.19 -9.38
N LEU A 4 -43.02 -12.39 -8.34
CA LEU A 4 -41.96 -11.41 -8.26
C LEU A 4 -40.58 -12.11 -8.34
N TYR A 5 -40.06 -12.25 -9.56
CA TYR A 5 -38.71 -12.77 -9.81
C TYR A 5 -37.95 -11.83 -10.73
N SER A 6 -37.80 -10.56 -10.34
CA SER A 6 -36.96 -9.61 -11.07
C SER A 6 -36.61 -8.43 -10.17
N ASN A 7 -35.51 -8.55 -9.42
CA ASN A 7 -34.83 -7.36 -8.85
C ASN A 7 -33.41 -7.60 -8.33
N LYS A 8 -32.98 -8.85 -8.10
CA LYS A 8 -31.61 -9.10 -7.61
C LYS A 8 -30.53 -9.14 -8.70
N ARG A 9 -30.91 -9.32 -9.99
CA ARG A 9 -29.93 -9.40 -11.09
C ARG A 9 -29.51 -8.05 -11.66
N ILE A 10 -30.33 -7.01 -11.49
CA ILE A 10 -30.05 -5.67 -12.04
C ILE A 10 -29.04 -4.91 -11.17
N CYS A 11 -29.04 -5.13 -9.85
CA CYS A 11 -27.99 -4.58 -8.97
C CYS A 11 -26.61 -5.21 -9.21
N LEU A 12 -26.55 -6.49 -9.56
CA LEU A 12 -25.27 -7.19 -9.72
C LEU A 12 -24.52 -6.72 -10.98
N THR A 13 -25.24 -6.39 -12.05
CA THR A 13 -24.63 -5.88 -13.29
C THR A 13 -24.14 -4.45 -13.14
N ALA A 14 -24.83 -3.60 -12.37
CA ALA A 14 -24.36 -2.25 -12.06
C ALA A 14 -23.08 -2.26 -11.20
N LEU A 15 -22.96 -3.20 -10.27
CA LEU A 15 -21.76 -3.34 -9.42
C LEU A 15 -20.54 -3.85 -10.22
N VAL A 16 -20.75 -4.77 -11.17
CA VAL A 16 -19.68 -5.32 -12.01
C VAL A 16 -19.15 -4.31 -13.04
N ILE A 17 -20.00 -3.41 -13.54
CA ILE A 17 -19.58 -2.36 -14.50
C ILE A 17 -18.74 -1.27 -13.82
N MET A 18 -18.95 -0.99 -12.53
CA MET A 18 -18.13 -0.04 -11.77
C MET A 18 -16.71 -0.56 -11.45
N ILE A 19 -16.49 -1.89 -11.49
CA ILE A 19 -15.20 -2.51 -11.14
C ILE A 19 -14.24 -2.58 -12.35
N LEU A 20 -14.75 -2.47 -13.58
CA LEU A 20 -13.96 -2.66 -14.80
C LEU A 20 -13.28 -1.38 -15.35
N ALA A 21 -13.44 -0.22 -14.71
CA ALA A 21 -12.96 1.07 -15.23
C ALA A 21 -11.92 1.80 -14.37
N ALA A 22 -11.13 1.11 -13.54
CA ALA A 22 -9.97 1.75 -12.91
C ALA A 22 -8.77 0.81 -12.73
N PRO A 23 -8.07 0.43 -13.81
CA PRO A 23 -6.69 -0.01 -13.68
C PRO A 23 -5.82 1.23 -13.45
N LEU A 24 -5.10 1.24 -12.31
CA LEU A 24 -4.09 2.23 -11.93
C LEU A 24 -4.75 3.58 -11.63
N LEU A 25 -4.79 4.02 -10.37
CA LEU A 25 -3.79 4.95 -9.86
C LEU A 25 -3.93 4.98 -8.32
N CYS A 26 -2.97 4.42 -7.59
CA CYS A 26 -2.64 5.00 -6.28
C CYS A 26 -2.06 6.38 -6.58
N PHE A 27 -2.94 7.38 -6.59
CA PHE A 27 -2.62 8.75 -6.91
C PHE A 27 -1.64 9.27 -5.84
N SER A 28 -0.42 9.60 -6.26
CA SER A 28 0.53 10.33 -5.42
C SER A 28 0.45 11.80 -5.75
N GLN A 29 -0.08 12.63 -4.84
CA GLN A 29 0.28 14.04 -4.75
C GLN A 29 0.52 14.46 -3.30
N THR A 30 1.48 15.36 -3.16
CA THR A 30 2.18 15.82 -1.97
C THR A 30 1.87 17.29 -1.72
N THR A 31 1.76 17.70 -0.45
CA THR A 31 2.32 18.93 0.20
C THR A 31 1.56 19.12 1.53
N GLY A 32 2.12 19.26 2.73
CA GLY A 32 3.46 19.56 3.20
C GLY A 32 3.42 20.73 4.20
N LYS A 33 3.76 20.48 5.48
CA LYS A 33 4.53 21.31 6.44
C LYS A 33 4.39 20.67 7.85
N ASN A 34 5.47 20.38 8.58
CA ASN A 34 6.12 21.34 9.48
C ASN A 34 7.60 21.00 9.79
N ASN A 35 8.36 22.07 10.05
CA ASN A 35 9.74 22.22 10.56
C ASN A 35 9.92 21.59 11.96
N THR A 36 11.10 21.33 12.56
CA THR A 36 12.54 21.20 12.25
C THR A 36 13.14 20.68 13.55
N ASP A 37 14.06 19.72 13.53
CA ASP A 37 15.22 19.62 14.45
C ASP A 37 16.19 18.54 13.95
N SER A 38 17.43 18.59 14.40
CA SER A 38 18.66 18.50 13.60
C SER A 38 19.38 17.12 13.48
N LEU A 39 19.76 16.79 12.23
CA LEU A 39 20.80 15.87 11.66
C LEU A 39 20.65 14.32 11.72
N PRO A 40 21.07 13.56 10.65
CA PRO A 40 21.64 13.98 9.36
C PRO A 40 20.68 13.69 8.19
N ARG A 41 19.92 14.71 7.76
CA ARG A 41 18.99 14.65 6.62
C ARG A 41 19.68 14.53 5.24
N THR A 42 21.00 14.70 5.20
CA THR A 42 21.76 14.92 3.95
C THR A 42 22.54 13.69 3.46
N GLU A 43 22.83 12.71 4.31
CA GLU A 43 23.61 11.51 3.90
C GLU A 43 22.72 10.32 3.49
N ILE A 44 21.51 10.20 4.05
CA ILE A 44 20.48 9.25 3.62
C ILE A 44 19.94 9.62 2.21
N SER A 45 20.21 10.84 1.73
CA SER A 45 19.52 11.44 0.57
C SER A 45 20.02 10.98 -0.81
N LYS A 46 21.32 10.72 -1.00
CA LYS A 46 21.87 10.41 -2.35
C LYS A 46 22.36 8.97 -2.51
N ALA A 47 23.03 8.43 -1.50
CA ALA A 47 23.54 7.06 -1.55
C ALA A 47 22.39 6.05 -1.52
N ASP A 48 21.43 6.23 -0.60
CA ASP A 48 20.30 5.31 -0.50
C ASP A 48 19.32 5.48 -1.68
N SER A 49 19.16 6.69 -2.23
CA SER A 49 18.39 6.87 -3.47
C SER A 49 19.05 6.17 -4.67
N THR A 50 20.38 6.16 -4.74
CA THR A 50 21.13 5.39 -5.75
C THR A 50 20.96 3.88 -5.56
N VAL A 51 21.04 3.38 -4.31
CA VAL A 51 20.81 1.97 -3.98
C VAL A 51 19.37 1.55 -4.33
N LEU A 52 18.37 2.39 -4.05
CA LEU A 52 16.98 2.14 -4.39
C LEU A 52 16.72 2.19 -5.89
N ALA A 53 17.42 3.06 -6.64
CA ALA A 53 17.37 3.09 -8.10
C ALA A 53 17.94 1.78 -8.69
N LYS A 54 19.08 1.32 -8.16
CA LYS A 54 19.66 0.01 -8.52
C LYS A 54 18.72 -1.14 -8.19
N ALA A 55 18.13 -1.15 -6.99
CA ALA A 55 17.15 -2.15 -6.58
C ALA A 55 15.96 -2.18 -7.55
N THR A 56 15.41 -1.01 -7.89
CA THR A 56 14.32 -0.89 -8.86
C THR A 56 14.72 -1.41 -10.24
N SER A 57 15.96 -1.14 -10.67
CA SER A 57 16.50 -1.68 -11.93
C SER A 57 16.58 -3.20 -11.91
N LEU A 58 16.97 -3.81 -10.79
CA LEU A 58 17.04 -5.27 -10.62
C LEU A 58 15.65 -5.92 -10.74
N PHE A 59 14.62 -5.30 -10.15
CA PHE A 59 13.24 -5.76 -10.36
C PHE A 59 12.83 -5.70 -11.84
N LYS A 60 13.18 -4.62 -12.54
CA LYS A 60 12.89 -4.47 -13.98
C LYS A 60 13.64 -5.49 -14.85
N SER A 61 14.85 -5.88 -14.46
CA SER A 61 15.65 -6.89 -15.16
C SER A 61 15.31 -8.33 -14.75
N GLY A 62 14.32 -8.54 -13.88
CA GLY A 62 13.87 -9.86 -13.43
C GLY A 62 14.66 -10.44 -12.24
N ASP A 63 15.68 -9.75 -11.74
CA ASP A 63 16.43 -10.16 -10.56
C ASP A 63 15.74 -9.69 -9.27
N ILE A 64 14.59 -10.31 -9.02
CA ILE A 64 13.70 -9.95 -7.92
C ILE A 64 14.39 -10.16 -6.56
N GLN A 65 15.19 -11.22 -6.41
CA GLN A 65 15.80 -11.55 -5.11
C GLN A 65 16.89 -10.55 -4.72
N GLN A 66 17.77 -10.16 -5.66
CA GLN A 66 18.76 -9.12 -5.38
C GLN A 66 18.08 -7.77 -5.15
N GLY A 67 17.06 -7.44 -5.93
CA GLY A 67 16.24 -6.23 -5.73
C GLY A 67 15.65 -6.18 -4.31
N LYS A 68 15.00 -7.26 -3.87
CA LYS A 68 14.45 -7.41 -2.50
C LYS A 68 15.54 -7.23 -1.45
N SER A 69 16.69 -7.91 -1.59
CA SER A 69 17.78 -7.83 -0.62
C SER A 69 18.29 -6.40 -0.42
N LEU A 70 18.43 -5.62 -1.49
CA LEU A 70 18.84 -4.21 -1.38
C LEU A 70 17.81 -3.36 -0.64
N PHE A 71 16.51 -3.54 -0.91
CA PHE A 71 15.46 -2.85 -0.16
C PHE A 71 15.51 -3.17 1.33
N ILE A 72 15.64 -4.44 1.70
CA ILE A 72 15.71 -4.87 3.11
C ILE A 72 16.93 -4.24 3.80
N LYS A 73 18.10 -4.26 3.17
CA LYS A 73 19.30 -3.61 3.72
C LYS A 73 19.11 -2.11 3.92
N THR A 74 18.45 -1.41 2.99
CA THR A 74 18.16 0.02 3.15
C THR A 74 17.16 0.25 4.28
N ILE A 75 16.12 -0.58 4.40
CA ILE A 75 15.14 -0.53 5.49
C ILE A 75 15.82 -0.73 6.85
N GLU A 76 16.70 -1.72 6.98
CA GLU A 76 17.42 -2.00 8.22
C GLU A 76 18.28 -0.81 8.68
N LYS A 77 18.87 -0.07 7.74
CA LYS A 77 19.65 1.14 8.06
C LYS A 77 18.81 2.29 8.62
N ILE A 78 17.56 2.40 8.18
CA ILE A 78 16.66 3.50 8.57
C ILE A 78 15.66 3.11 9.66
N ARG A 79 15.72 1.86 10.15
CA ARG A 79 14.88 1.38 11.25
C ARG A 79 15.37 1.96 12.57
N ILE A 80 15.00 3.21 12.79
CA ILE A 80 15.26 3.98 14.00
C ILE A 80 13.96 4.68 14.44
N PRO A 81 13.68 4.80 15.75
CA PRO A 81 12.49 5.48 16.23
C PRO A 81 12.37 6.90 15.69
N GLY A 82 11.16 7.31 15.29
CA GLY A 82 10.86 8.62 14.68
C GLY A 82 10.96 8.65 13.15
N TYR A 83 11.39 7.56 12.50
CA TYR A 83 11.50 7.44 11.04
C TYR A 83 10.47 6.47 10.44
N GLU A 84 9.42 6.12 11.18
CA GLU A 84 8.43 5.11 10.81
C GLU A 84 7.72 5.46 9.50
N ASN A 85 7.39 6.74 9.27
CA ASN A 85 6.82 7.20 7.99
C ASN A 85 7.75 6.93 6.79
N THR A 86 9.06 7.09 6.98
CA THR A 86 10.06 6.87 5.92
C THR A 86 10.24 5.38 5.68
N GLU A 87 10.32 4.58 6.75
CA GLU A 87 10.37 3.11 6.67
C GLU A 87 9.12 2.57 5.95
N ALA A 88 7.93 3.06 6.30
CA ALA A 88 6.67 2.67 5.67
C ALA A 88 6.66 2.95 4.17
N GLY A 89 7.19 4.10 3.75
CA GLY A 89 7.33 4.45 2.33
C GLY A 89 8.23 3.49 1.55
N LEU A 90 9.31 2.98 2.16
CA LEU A 90 10.15 1.96 1.54
C LEU A 90 9.45 0.61 1.41
N TRP A 91 8.71 0.20 2.44
CA TRP A 91 7.87 -1.01 2.38
C TRP A 91 6.79 -0.91 1.31
N HIS A 92 6.15 0.26 1.17
CA HIS A 92 5.19 0.53 0.10
C HIS A 92 5.84 0.39 -1.27
N LYS A 93 6.98 1.04 -1.49
CA LYS A 93 7.70 0.95 -2.77
C LYS A 93 8.10 -0.48 -3.11
N LEU A 94 8.56 -1.26 -2.12
CA LEU A 94 8.85 -2.68 -2.30
C LEU A 94 7.59 -3.47 -2.70
N ALA A 95 6.45 -3.21 -2.05
CA ALA A 95 5.18 -3.86 -2.36
C ALA A 95 4.72 -3.62 -3.81
N LEU A 96 4.96 -2.41 -4.35
CA LEU A 96 4.62 -2.05 -5.73
C LEU A 96 5.52 -2.72 -6.78
N LEU A 97 6.78 -3.01 -6.43
CA LEU A 97 7.75 -3.64 -7.33
C LEU A 97 7.62 -5.16 -7.36
N ILE A 98 7.07 -5.77 -6.31
CA ILE A 98 6.80 -7.21 -6.28
C ILE A 98 5.71 -7.53 -7.31
N PRO A 99 5.98 -8.38 -8.32
CA PRO A 99 5.00 -8.74 -9.32
C PRO A 99 3.75 -9.36 -8.69
N SER A 100 2.57 -9.09 -9.25
CA SER A 100 1.31 -9.67 -8.76
C SER A 100 1.26 -11.20 -8.79
N ARG A 101 2.18 -11.85 -9.53
CA ARG A 101 2.32 -13.32 -9.62
C ARG A 101 3.34 -13.91 -8.65
N ASP A 102 4.00 -13.10 -7.81
CA ASP A 102 4.86 -13.62 -6.75
C ASP A 102 4.00 -14.43 -5.77
N THR A 103 4.22 -15.75 -5.71
CA THR A 103 3.70 -16.68 -4.69
C THR A 103 2.45 -16.20 -3.93
N ILE A 104 1.31 -16.17 -4.63
CA ILE A 104 -0.02 -15.89 -4.06
C ILE A 104 -0.12 -14.48 -3.42
N GLY A 105 0.83 -13.57 -3.65
CA GLY A 105 0.88 -12.24 -3.04
C GLY A 105 1.38 -12.22 -1.60
N ILE A 106 2.00 -13.30 -1.09
CA ILE A 106 2.45 -13.39 0.31
C ILE A 106 3.47 -12.30 0.64
N THR A 107 4.50 -12.12 -0.19
CA THR A 107 5.52 -11.07 0.06
C THR A 107 4.92 -9.68 -0.03
N ARG A 108 4.02 -9.44 -0.99
CA ARG A 108 3.33 -8.16 -1.13
C ARG A 108 2.46 -7.85 0.09
N LEU A 109 1.70 -8.83 0.57
CA LEU A 109 0.89 -8.71 1.78
C LEU A 109 1.76 -8.39 3.01
N TYR A 110 2.90 -9.07 3.15
CA TYR A 110 3.85 -8.79 4.22
C TYR A 110 4.32 -7.32 4.21
N CYS A 111 4.71 -6.82 3.04
CA CYS A 111 5.16 -5.43 2.90
C CYS A 111 4.05 -4.43 3.25
N LEU A 112 2.81 -4.67 2.79
CA LEU A 112 1.67 -3.80 3.08
C LEU A 112 1.29 -3.82 4.57
N ARG A 113 1.38 -4.98 5.24
CA ARG A 113 1.18 -5.05 6.69
C ARG A 113 2.25 -4.28 7.46
N LYS A 114 3.52 -4.35 7.03
CA LYS A 114 4.59 -3.53 7.63
C LYS A 114 4.33 -2.05 7.46
N MET A 115 3.95 -1.62 6.25
CA MET A 115 3.52 -0.25 5.96
C MET A 115 2.39 0.19 6.90
N HIS A 116 1.33 -0.61 7.04
CA HIS A 116 0.19 -0.32 7.92
C HIS A 116 0.61 -0.11 9.38
N GLU A 117 1.39 -1.05 9.95
CA GLU A 117 1.83 -0.95 11.35
C GLU A 117 2.74 0.26 11.60
N LEU A 118 3.62 0.58 10.65
CA LEU A 118 4.51 1.74 10.77
C LEU A 118 3.73 3.06 10.69
N TYR A 119 2.74 3.18 9.81
CA TYR A 119 1.89 4.38 9.79
C TYR A 119 1.03 4.52 11.04
N LYS A 120 0.55 3.41 11.60
CA LYS A 120 -0.11 3.39 12.90
C LYS A 120 0.82 3.91 14.01
N GLN A 121 2.06 3.44 14.05
CA GLN A 121 3.07 3.90 15.01
C GLN A 121 3.42 5.39 14.85
N ALA A 122 3.46 5.85 13.60
CA ALA A 122 3.71 7.25 13.27
C ALA A 122 2.53 8.20 13.56
N GLY A 123 1.36 7.67 13.94
CA GLY A 123 0.12 8.45 14.06
C GLY A 123 -0.40 9.00 12.72
N ASN A 124 0.02 8.40 11.60
CA ASN A 124 -0.36 8.84 10.26
C ASN A 124 -1.60 8.09 9.78
N GLU A 125 -2.75 8.54 10.26
CA GLU A 125 -4.06 7.89 10.06
C GLU A 125 -4.42 7.75 8.57
N GLU A 126 -4.26 8.82 7.78
CA GLU A 126 -4.56 8.82 6.34
C GLU A 126 -3.77 7.73 5.60
N ARG A 127 -2.45 7.66 5.83
CA ARG A 127 -1.59 6.67 5.19
C ARG A 127 -1.81 5.25 5.73
N GLN A 128 -2.22 5.12 6.98
CA GLN A 128 -2.61 3.84 7.54
C GLN A 128 -3.87 3.30 6.85
N ILE A 129 -4.87 4.15 6.61
CA ILE A 129 -6.08 3.80 5.86
C ILE A 129 -5.73 3.41 4.41
N GLU A 130 -4.84 4.16 3.75
CA GLU A 130 -4.36 3.82 2.41
C GLU A 130 -3.69 2.43 2.38
N ALA A 131 -2.87 2.11 3.39
CA ALA A 131 -2.26 0.78 3.53
C ALA A 131 -3.32 -0.31 3.69
N LEU A 132 -4.34 -0.06 4.53
CA LEU A 132 -5.42 -1.02 4.79
C LEU A 132 -6.26 -1.27 3.53
N LYS A 133 -6.56 -0.23 2.76
CA LYS A 133 -7.21 -0.36 1.44
C LYS A 133 -6.38 -1.23 0.49
N CYS A 134 -5.06 -0.99 0.40
CA CYS A 134 -4.17 -1.81 -0.43
C CYS A 134 -4.18 -3.30 -0.02
N ILE A 135 -4.28 -3.59 1.28
CA ILE A 135 -4.40 -4.96 1.79
C ILE A 135 -5.73 -5.58 1.34
N ALA A 136 -6.83 -4.82 1.44
CA ALA A 136 -8.15 -5.28 1.01
C ALA A 136 -8.19 -5.57 -0.49
N ASP A 137 -7.61 -4.70 -1.32
CA ASP A 137 -7.48 -4.90 -2.76
C ASP A 137 -6.73 -6.20 -3.08
N LEU A 138 -5.66 -6.49 -2.34
CA LEU A 138 -4.92 -7.74 -2.50
C LEU A 138 -5.78 -8.96 -2.11
N HIS A 139 -6.60 -8.86 -1.06
CA HIS A 139 -7.55 -9.90 -0.69
C HIS A 139 -8.64 -10.12 -1.74
N LEU A 140 -9.13 -9.06 -2.40
CA LEU A 140 -10.05 -9.18 -3.53
C LEU A 140 -9.42 -9.96 -4.68
N VAL A 141 -8.18 -9.63 -5.06
CA VAL A 141 -7.45 -10.34 -6.13
C VAL A 141 -7.22 -11.81 -5.80
N GLN A 142 -7.08 -12.15 -4.52
CA GLN A 142 -6.93 -13.52 -4.03
C GLN A 142 -8.26 -14.27 -3.86
N GLY A 143 -9.41 -13.62 -4.11
CA GLY A 143 -10.74 -14.19 -3.89
C GLY A 143 -11.15 -14.31 -2.42
N ARG A 144 -10.43 -13.67 -1.51
CA ARG A 144 -10.72 -13.65 -0.07
C ARG A 144 -11.72 -12.54 0.26
N LEU A 145 -12.95 -12.70 -0.24
CA LEU A 145 -13.98 -11.65 -0.21
C LEU A 145 -14.35 -11.21 1.21
N ASP A 146 -14.53 -12.15 2.14
CA ASP A 146 -14.91 -11.82 3.54
C ASP A 146 -13.87 -10.91 4.23
N LEU A 147 -12.58 -11.19 4.00
CA LEU A 147 -11.48 -10.39 4.54
C LEU A 147 -11.42 -9.01 3.89
N ALA A 148 -11.59 -8.96 2.56
CA ALA A 148 -11.61 -7.70 1.84
C ALA A 148 -12.76 -6.81 2.27
N GLU A 149 -13.97 -7.35 2.40
CA GLU A 149 -15.15 -6.62 2.87
C GLU A 149 -14.94 -6.05 4.27
N THR A 150 -14.49 -6.87 5.21
CA THR A 150 -14.19 -6.44 6.59
C THR A 150 -13.23 -5.25 6.60
N GLN A 151 -12.17 -5.32 5.79
CA GLN A 151 -11.16 -4.27 5.73
C GLN A 151 -11.65 -3.00 5.02
N LEU A 152 -12.47 -3.13 3.97
CA LEU A 152 -13.06 -1.99 3.27
C LEU A 152 -14.09 -1.27 4.12
N LEU A 153 -14.87 -1.98 4.93
CA LEU A 153 -15.78 -1.37 5.90
C LEU A 153 -15.03 -0.56 6.95
N ASP A 154 -13.92 -1.08 7.48
CA ASP A 154 -13.03 -0.34 8.40
C ASP A 154 -12.43 0.91 7.72
N VAL A 155 -11.95 0.78 6.47
CA VAL A 155 -11.48 1.93 5.67
C VAL A 155 -12.56 3.00 5.55
N LEU A 156 -13.80 2.65 5.19
CA LEU A 156 -14.90 3.60 5.04
C LEU A 156 -15.27 4.26 6.37
N GLU A 157 -15.33 3.48 7.46
CA GLU A 157 -15.61 4.00 8.79
C GLU A 157 -14.57 5.03 9.24
N ARG A 158 -13.29 4.75 8.98
CA ARG A 158 -12.18 5.64 9.35
C ARG A 158 -12.09 6.87 8.46
N LEU A 159 -12.34 6.74 7.16
CA LEU A 159 -12.41 7.88 6.23
C LEU A 159 -13.49 8.88 6.65
N HIS A 160 -14.67 8.41 7.06
CA HIS A 160 -15.74 9.30 7.54
C HIS A 160 -15.40 10.05 8.84
N ARG A 161 -14.39 9.61 9.58
CA ARG A 161 -13.94 10.25 10.84
C ARG A 161 -12.79 11.24 10.62
N LEU A 162 -12.16 11.25 9.44
CA LEU A 162 -11.11 12.20 9.15
C LEU A 162 -11.72 13.60 8.94
N PRO A 163 -11.26 14.62 9.68
CA PRO A 163 -11.63 16.00 9.39
C PRO A 163 -10.94 16.39 8.07
N ASP A 164 -11.74 16.54 7.01
CA ASP A 164 -11.37 16.95 5.65
C ASP A 164 -10.67 15.88 4.77
N ALA A 165 -11.38 14.79 4.47
CA ALA A 165 -11.07 13.88 3.34
C ALA A 165 -11.79 14.30 2.04
#